data_AF-A0A7I7YB77-F1
#
_entry.id   AF-A0A7I7YB77-F1
#
_cell.length_a   1.000
_cell.length_b   1.000
_cell.length_c   1.000
_cell.angle_alpha   90.00
_cell.angle_beta   90.00
_cell.angle_gamma   90.00
#
_symmetry.space_group_name_H-M   'P 1'
#
loop_
_entity.id
_entity.type
_entity.pdbx_description
1 polymer ?
#
loop_
_entity_poly.entity_id
_entity_poly.type
_entity_poly.pdbx_seq_one_letter_code
_entity_poly.pdbx_strand_id
1 'polypeptide(L)'
;MICQTPNDDPCSWVTSPAEAVEYAEALLVTSAKAGREFWAAAAVGPLAGMLYAASPRGNNEGIEWLIQATAAIPDHASGDSARVRATRRWGPSWDSAIACLAEQPRLSNELQSALKLHPRQRDSLVMMIRDALSPWRQAESCDEHE
;
A
#
# COMPACT_ATOMS: atom_id res chain seq x y z
N MET A 1 12.38 -28.93 7.94
CA MET A 1 11.57 -28.75 6.73
C MET A 1 10.23 -28.19 7.20
N ILE A 2 10.17 -26.87 7.32
CA ILE A 2 8.98 -26.18 7.85
C ILE A 2 8.16 -25.82 6.61
N CYS A 3 7.01 -26.46 6.46
CA CYS A 3 6.08 -26.17 5.38
C CYS A 3 5.57 -24.74 5.61
N GLN A 4 6.01 -23.78 4.81
CA GLN A 4 5.41 -22.45 4.76
C GLN A 4 4.02 -22.63 4.17
N THR A 5 2.99 -22.22 4.91
CA THR A 5 1.61 -22.21 4.43
C THR A 5 1.46 -21.24 3.26
N PRO A 6 0.64 -21.57 2.26
CA PRO A 6 0.41 -20.71 1.12
C PRO A 6 -0.30 -19.43 1.57
N ASN A 7 0.35 -18.28 1.31
CA ASN A 7 -0.28 -16.99 1.04
C ASN A 7 -1.40 -16.53 2.00
N ASP A 8 -1.07 -16.22 3.26
CA ASP A 8 -1.93 -15.39 4.11
C ASP A 8 -1.85 -13.94 3.61
N ASP A 9 -2.71 -13.61 2.64
CA ASP A 9 -2.88 -12.24 2.15
C ASP A 9 -3.45 -11.38 3.30
N PRO A 10 -2.71 -10.37 3.81
CA PRO A 10 -3.16 -9.53 4.91
C PRO A 10 -4.41 -8.71 4.55
N CYS A 11 -4.65 -8.43 3.26
CA CYS A 11 -5.81 -7.69 2.80
C CYS A 11 -7.10 -8.49 2.93
N SER A 12 -7.02 -9.83 2.92
CA SER A 12 -8.19 -10.71 3.04
C SER A 12 -8.88 -10.64 4.41
N TRP A 13 -8.12 -10.28 5.45
CA TRP A 13 -8.58 -10.18 6.84
C TRP A 13 -9.15 -8.80 7.17
N VAL A 14 -8.85 -7.79 6.35
CA VAL A 14 -9.28 -6.40 6.58
C VAL A 14 -10.74 -6.26 6.15
N THR A 15 -11.64 -6.12 7.12
CA THR A 15 -13.07 -5.92 6.85
C THR A 15 -13.59 -4.56 7.32
N SER A 16 -12.80 -3.85 8.11
CA SER A 16 -13.12 -2.51 8.60
C SER A 16 -11.94 -1.52 8.45
N PRO A 17 -12.23 -0.20 8.39
CA PRO A 17 -11.18 0.82 8.38
C PRO A 17 -10.31 0.82 9.64
N ALA A 18 -10.86 0.42 10.80
CA ALA A 18 -10.12 0.35 12.05
C ALA A 18 -9.10 -0.80 12.03
N GLU A 19 -9.53 -1.99 11.57
CA GLU A 19 -8.63 -3.13 11.35
C GLU A 19 -7.49 -2.76 10.39
N ALA A 20 -7.79 -2.08 9.28
CA ALA A 20 -6.77 -1.61 8.35
C ALA A 20 -5.68 -0.76 9.04
N VAL A 21 -6.04 0.11 9.98
CA VAL A 21 -5.09 0.93 10.74
C VAL A 21 -4.26 0.07 11.69
N GLU A 22 -4.90 -0.80 12.46
CA GLU A 22 -4.22 -1.69 13.41
C GLU A 22 -3.22 -2.62 12.70
N TYR A 23 -3.63 -3.20 11.57
CA TYR A 23 -2.74 -4.02 10.75
C TYR A 23 -1.58 -3.20 10.16
N ALA A 24 -1.84 -2.00 9.65
CA ALA A 24 -0.79 -1.12 9.14
C ALA A 24 0.24 -0.76 10.22
N GLU A 25 -0.22 -0.42 11.44
CA GLU A 25 0.64 -0.14 12.58
C GLU A 25 1.49 -1.36 12.94
N ALA A 26 0.89 -2.55 13.06
CA ALA A 26 1.62 -3.77 13.37
C ALA A 26 2.70 -4.09 12.32
N LEU A 27 2.39 -3.96 11.03
CA LEU A 27 3.34 -4.19 9.94
C LEU A 27 4.51 -3.19 9.97
N LEU A 28 4.21 -1.91 10.19
CA LEU A 28 5.23 -0.85 10.21
C LEU A 28 6.10 -0.91 11.46
N VAL A 29 5.54 -1.23 12.64
CA VAL A 29 6.31 -1.43 13.87
C VAL A 29 7.24 -2.62 13.76
N THR A 30 6.76 -3.73 13.18
CA THR A 30 7.55 -4.96 13.04
C THR A 30 8.68 -4.82 12.01
N SER A 31 8.47 -4.01 10.97
CA SER A 31 9.48 -3.77 9.93
C SER A 31 10.39 -2.56 10.19
N ALA A 32 10.04 -1.69 11.14
CA ALA A 32 10.81 -0.49 11.44
C ALA A 32 12.19 -0.83 12.00
N LYS A 33 13.22 -0.20 11.41
CA LYS A 33 14.59 -0.19 11.92
C LYS A 33 14.82 1.09 12.71
N ALA A 34 15.77 1.06 13.65
CA ALA A 34 16.14 2.22 14.45
C ALA A 34 16.44 3.45 13.56
N GLY A 35 15.90 4.61 13.94
CA GLY A 35 16.05 5.88 13.22
C GLY A 35 15.05 6.11 12.08
N ARG A 36 14.03 5.25 11.94
CA ARG A 36 12.97 5.36 10.92
C ARG A 36 11.57 5.51 11.49
N GLU A 37 11.46 5.69 12.81
CA GLU A 37 10.21 5.69 13.58
C GLU A 37 9.25 6.78 13.10
N PHE A 38 9.78 7.96 12.76
CA PHE A 38 8.98 9.06 12.21
C PHE A 38 8.30 8.68 10.89
N TRP A 39 9.05 8.09 9.96
CA TRP A 39 8.50 7.68 8.67
C TRP A 39 7.58 6.46 8.80
N ALA A 40 7.88 5.55 9.73
CA ALA A 40 7.01 4.42 10.06
C ALA A 40 5.65 4.94 10.54
N ALA A 41 5.61 5.87 11.50
CA ALA A 41 4.38 6.47 11.97
C ALA A 41 3.63 7.23 10.86
N ALA A 42 4.34 7.99 10.01
CA ALA A 42 3.75 8.72 8.90
C ALA A 42 3.19 7.79 7.79
N ALA A 43 3.69 6.57 7.67
CA ALA A 43 3.24 5.59 6.68
C ALA A 43 1.97 4.83 7.10
N VAL A 44 1.57 4.88 8.38
CA VAL A 44 0.42 4.13 8.91
C VAL A 44 -0.86 4.46 8.15
N GLY A 45 -1.22 5.74 8.07
CA GLY A 45 -2.45 6.18 7.40
C GLY A 45 -2.52 5.76 5.93
N PRO A 46 -1.48 6.05 5.12
CA PRO A 46 -1.42 5.60 3.73
C PRO A 46 -1.45 4.09 3.56
N LEU A 47 -0.71 3.32 4.36
CA LEU A 47 -0.72 1.86 4.29
C LEU A 47 -2.10 1.29 4.66
N ALA A 48 -2.74 1.82 5.70
CA ALA A 48 -4.09 1.44 6.09
C ALA A 48 -5.10 1.70 4.96
N GLY A 49 -5.00 2.86 4.30
CA GLY A 49 -5.81 3.18 3.13
C GLY A 49 -5.63 2.19 1.98
N MET A 50 -4.40 1.79 1.70
CA MET A 50 -4.12 0.78 0.66
C MET A 50 -4.60 -0.61 1.04
N LEU A 51 -4.38 -1.05 2.28
CA LEU A 51 -4.86 -2.34 2.79
C LEU A 51 -6.39 -2.43 2.67
N TYR A 52 -7.10 -1.39 3.11
CA TYR A 52 -8.55 -1.35 2.98
C TYR A 52 -9.01 -1.31 1.52
N ALA A 53 -8.32 -0.54 0.66
CA ALA A 53 -8.65 -0.48 -0.76
C ALA A 53 -8.45 -1.83 -1.48
N ALA A 54 -7.44 -2.59 -1.10
CA ALA A 54 -7.14 -3.92 -1.64
C ALA A 54 -8.05 -5.03 -1.05
N SER A 55 -8.71 -4.77 0.07
CA SER A 55 -9.53 -5.73 0.80
C SER A 55 -10.83 -6.11 0.06
N PRO A 56 -11.57 -7.13 0.55
CA PRO A 56 -12.90 -7.47 0.04
C PRO A 56 -13.93 -6.33 0.12
N ARG A 57 -13.66 -5.28 0.91
CA ARG A 57 -14.52 -4.09 1.01
C ARG A 57 -14.15 -2.99 0.02
N GLY A 58 -12.98 -3.08 -0.60
CA GLY A 58 -12.53 -2.20 -1.67
C GLY A 58 -12.66 -2.91 -3.02
N ASN A 59 -11.53 -3.19 -3.67
CA ASN A 59 -11.48 -3.82 -4.98
C ASN A 59 -11.34 -5.35 -4.95
N ASN A 60 -11.09 -5.96 -3.78
CA ASN A 60 -10.89 -7.40 -3.61
C ASN A 60 -9.74 -8.00 -4.46
N GLU A 61 -8.72 -7.20 -4.76
CA GLU A 61 -7.56 -7.62 -5.56
C GLU A 61 -6.35 -8.06 -4.70
N GLY A 62 -6.40 -7.81 -3.39
CA GLY A 62 -5.43 -8.39 -2.45
C GLY A 62 -4.03 -7.78 -2.45
N ILE A 63 -3.10 -8.49 -1.80
CA ILE A 63 -1.72 -8.03 -1.54
C ILE A 63 -0.92 -7.75 -2.82
N GLU A 64 -1.13 -8.53 -3.86
CA GLU A 64 -0.47 -8.37 -5.17
C GLU A 64 -0.77 -6.99 -5.77
N TRP A 65 -2.04 -6.61 -5.76
CA TRP A 65 -2.48 -5.31 -6.21
C TRP A 65 -1.88 -4.19 -5.35
N LEU A 66 -1.82 -4.39 -4.04
CA LEU A 66 -1.23 -3.42 -3.11
C LEU A 66 0.25 -3.21 -3.40
N ILE A 67 1.03 -4.28 -3.59
CA ILE A 67 2.45 -4.23 -3.95
C ILE A 67 2.63 -3.45 -5.26
N GLN A 68 1.85 -3.76 -6.29
CA GLN A 68 1.89 -3.04 -7.57
C GLN A 68 1.49 -1.56 -7.43
N ALA A 69 0.48 -1.25 -6.62
CA ALA A 69 0.05 0.12 -6.37
C ALA A 69 1.14 0.96 -5.69
N THR A 70 1.92 0.36 -4.77
CA THR A 70 3.06 1.04 -4.13
C THR A 70 4.25 1.23 -5.07
N ALA A 71 4.37 0.43 -6.14
CA ALA A 71 5.36 0.63 -7.18
C ALA A 71 5.00 1.84 -8.06
N ALA A 72 3.71 2.09 -8.30
CA ALA A 72 3.18 3.13 -9.18
C ALA A 72 2.96 4.49 -8.49
N ILE A 73 3.99 5.05 -7.83
CA ILE A 73 3.90 6.39 -7.22
C ILE A 73 3.73 7.45 -8.34
N PRO A 74 2.72 8.33 -8.29
CA PRO A 74 2.57 9.40 -9.25
C PRO A 74 3.71 10.42 -9.14
N ASP A 75 4.67 10.44 -10.07
CA ASP A 75 5.54 11.61 -10.21
C ASP A 75 4.77 12.73 -10.93
N HIS A 76 4.15 13.62 -10.15
CA HIS A 76 3.38 14.75 -10.67
C HIS A 76 4.23 15.73 -11.50
N ALA A 77 5.55 15.54 -11.59
CA ALA A 77 6.45 16.36 -12.39
C ALA A 77 6.38 16.09 -13.90
N SER A 78 5.87 14.93 -14.34
CA SER A 78 5.87 14.58 -15.77
C SER A 78 4.48 14.72 -16.37
N GLY A 79 4.38 15.46 -17.48
CA GLY A 79 3.14 15.69 -18.22
C GLY A 79 2.46 14.39 -18.64
N ASP A 80 1.58 13.87 -17.78
CA ASP A 80 0.91 12.60 -18.01
C ASP A 80 -0.03 12.70 -19.21
N SER A 81 0.10 11.75 -20.13
CA SER A 81 -0.88 11.58 -21.20
C SER A 81 -2.23 11.12 -20.63
N ALA A 82 -3.33 11.39 -21.35
CA ALA A 82 -4.66 10.93 -20.96
C ALA A 82 -4.74 9.39 -20.78
N ARG A 83 -3.93 8.65 -21.54
CA ARG A 83 -3.81 7.19 -21.44
C ARG A 83 -3.21 6.75 -20.10
N VAL A 84 -2.15 7.43 -19.62
CA VAL A 84 -1.52 7.13 -18.32
C VAL A 84 -2.47 7.42 -17.16
N ARG A 85 -3.26 8.51 -17.25
CA ARG A 85 -4.32 8.79 -16.26
C ARG A 85 -5.43 7.73 -16.26
N ALA A 86 -5.83 7.25 -17.43
CA ALA A 86 -6.83 6.21 -17.54
C ALA A 86 -6.32 4.87 -16.98
N THR A 87 -5.07 4.47 -17.27
CA THR A 87 -4.51 3.25 -16.70
C THR A 87 -4.34 3.31 -15.18
N ARG A 88 -3.98 4.47 -14.60
CA ARG A 88 -3.93 4.62 -13.13
C ARG A 88 -5.32 4.51 -12.49
N ARG A 89 -6.36 4.97 -13.17
CA ARG A 89 -7.75 4.87 -12.67
C ARG A 89 -8.22 3.42 -12.57
N TRP A 90 -7.76 2.54 -13.45
CA TRP A 90 -8.27 1.16 -13.57
C TRP A 90 -7.28 0.08 -13.15
N GLY A 91 -5.99 0.41 -13.02
CA GLY A 91 -4.93 -0.50 -12.56
C GLY A 91 -4.43 -0.15 -11.16
N PRO A 92 -3.51 -0.95 -10.60
CA PRO A 92 -2.92 -0.71 -9.29
C PRO A 92 -2.20 0.64 -9.23
N SER A 93 -2.72 1.55 -8.41
CA SER A 93 -2.11 2.87 -8.20
C SER A 93 -2.66 3.54 -6.94
N TRP A 94 -2.00 4.62 -6.53
CA TRP A 94 -2.50 5.48 -5.45
C TRP A 94 -3.85 6.14 -5.81
N ASP A 95 -4.04 6.50 -7.09
CA ASP A 95 -5.28 7.13 -7.55
C ASP A 95 -6.47 6.17 -7.51
N SER A 96 -6.27 4.91 -7.91
CA SER A 96 -7.31 3.88 -7.82
C SER A 96 -7.57 3.45 -6.38
N ALA A 97 -6.55 3.43 -5.51
CA ALA A 97 -6.75 3.25 -4.06
C ALA A 97 -7.67 4.33 -3.48
N ILE A 98 -7.40 5.61 -3.79
CA ILE A 98 -8.25 6.73 -3.36
C ILE A 98 -9.68 6.59 -3.90
N ALA A 99 -9.84 6.15 -5.16
CA ALA A 99 -11.16 5.93 -5.75
C ALA A 99 -11.96 4.83 -5.02
N CYS A 100 -11.31 3.78 -4.51
CA CYS A 100 -11.94 2.73 -3.72
C CYS A 100 -12.37 3.18 -2.31
N LEU A 101 -11.88 4.34 -1.85
CA LEU A 101 -12.13 4.88 -0.51
C LEU A 101 -13.19 5.99 -0.49
N ALA A 102 -14.07 6.06 -1.50
CA ALA A 102 -15.11 7.10 -1.58
C ALA A 102 -15.97 7.21 -0.31
N GLU A 103 -16.27 6.08 0.33
CA GLU A 103 -17.05 6.00 1.58
C GLU A 103 -16.19 6.11 2.85
N GLN A 104 -14.87 6.28 2.72
CA GLN A 104 -13.92 6.34 3.84
C GLN A 104 -13.07 7.61 3.82
N PRO A 105 -13.65 8.80 4.13
CA PRO A 105 -12.98 10.09 4.00
C PRO A 105 -11.68 10.21 4.79
N ARG A 106 -11.59 9.55 5.95
CA ARG A 106 -10.38 9.57 6.77
C ARG A 106 -9.21 8.90 6.05
N LEU A 107 -9.41 7.68 5.55
CA LEU A 107 -8.36 6.94 4.83
C LEU A 107 -8.02 7.60 3.50
N SER A 108 -9.02 8.12 2.77
CA SER A 108 -8.77 8.86 1.53
C SER A 108 -7.93 10.12 1.78
N ASN A 109 -8.17 10.84 2.88
CA ASN A 109 -7.41 12.04 3.23
C ASN A 109 -5.95 11.74 3.57
N GLU A 110 -5.67 10.61 4.23
CA GLU A 110 -4.29 10.18 4.52
C GLU A 110 -3.50 9.92 3.22
N LEU A 111 -4.08 9.17 2.27
CA LEU A 111 -3.47 8.92 0.97
C LEU A 111 -3.27 10.22 0.16
N GLN A 112 -4.28 11.08 0.12
CA GLN A 112 -4.17 12.38 -0.55
C GLN A 112 -3.12 13.29 0.09
N SER A 113 -2.95 13.24 1.40
CA SER A 113 -1.94 14.00 2.11
C SER A 113 -0.53 13.50 1.79
N ALA A 114 -0.34 12.18 1.70
CA ALA A 114 0.92 11.59 1.28
C ALA A 114 1.31 11.97 -0.17
N LEU A 115 0.34 12.11 -1.08
CA LEU A 115 0.60 12.57 -2.46
C LEU A 115 1.03 14.04 -2.54
N LYS A 116 0.66 14.87 -1.55
CA LYS A 116 1.04 16.29 -1.46
C LYS A 116 2.43 16.51 -0.85
N LEU A 117 3.06 15.48 -0.30
CA LEU A 117 4.41 15.57 0.25
C LEU A 117 5.42 15.92 -0.85
N HIS A 118 6.51 16.57 -0.46
CA HIS A 118 7.64 16.79 -1.37
C HIS A 118 8.16 15.43 -1.89
N PRO A 119 8.58 15.29 -3.17
CA PRO A 119 8.96 14.00 -3.75
C PRO A 119 9.89 13.15 -2.86
N ARG A 120 10.96 13.74 -2.33
CA ARG A 120 11.90 13.06 -1.40
C ARG A 120 11.25 12.54 -0.10
N GLN A 121 10.29 13.27 0.44
CA GLN A 121 9.56 12.87 1.65
C GLN A 121 8.62 11.71 1.32
N ARG A 122 7.93 11.80 0.19
CA ARG A 122 7.08 10.73 -0.33
C ARG A 122 7.87 9.45 -0.60
N ASP A 123 9.07 9.56 -1.19
CA ASP A 123 9.94 8.40 -1.41
C ASP A 123 10.32 7.71 -0.09
N SER A 124 10.62 8.49 0.94
CA SER A 124 10.92 7.96 2.29
C SER A 124 9.72 7.22 2.87
N LEU A 125 8.52 7.79 2.73
CA LEU A 125 7.27 7.19 3.17
C LEU A 125 6.99 5.88 2.41
N VAL A 126 7.11 5.87 1.08
CA VAL A 126 6.84 4.66 0.29
C VAL A 126 7.89 3.58 0.54
N MET A 127 9.14 3.95 0.85
CA MET A 127 10.14 2.98 1.29
C MET A 127 9.72 2.26 2.58
N MET A 128 9.10 2.95 3.55
CA MET A 128 8.56 2.29 4.74
C MET A 128 7.47 1.29 4.39
N ILE A 129 6.55 1.69 3.51
CA ILE A 129 5.46 0.81 3.06
C ILE A 129 6.03 -0.43 2.37
N ARG A 130 6.98 -0.27 1.45
CA ARG A 130 7.61 -1.39 0.73
C ARG A 130 8.37 -2.32 1.65
N ASP A 131 9.02 -1.80 2.68
CA ASP A 131 9.70 -2.62 3.68
C ASP A 131 8.70 -3.41 4.54
N ALA A 132 7.57 -2.81 4.92
CA ALA A 132 6.51 -3.49 5.64
C ALA A 132 5.89 -4.65 4.83
N LEU A 133 5.89 -4.54 3.50
CA LEU A 133 5.36 -5.53 2.57
C LEU A 133 6.41 -6.52 2.06
N SER A 134 7.68 -6.39 2.48
CA SER A 134 8.77 -7.22 1.95
C SER A 134 8.55 -8.74 2.08
N PRO A 135 7.88 -9.27 3.13
CA PRO A 135 7.65 -10.72 3.24
C PRO A 135 6.89 -11.31 2.05
N TRP A 136 5.89 -10.59 1.53
CA TRP A 136 5.08 -11.05 0.39
C TRP A 136 5.81 -10.90 -0.95
N ARG A 137 6.61 -9.84 -1.10
CA ARG A 137 7.45 -9.66 -2.30
C ARG A 137 8.52 -10.73 -2.48
N GLN A 138 9.03 -11.29 -1.39
CA GLN A 138 10.02 -12.35 -1.43
C GLN A 138 9.39 -13.72 -1.73
N ALA A 139 8.14 -13.93 -1.31
CA ALA A 139 7.38 -15.12 -1.63
C ALA A 139 7.12 -15.23 -3.14
N GLU A 140 6.68 -14.15 -3.80
CA GLU A 140 6.50 -14.09 -5.27
C GLU A 140 7.77 -14.57 -6.02
N SER A 141 8.96 -14.14 -5.59
CA SER A 141 10.22 -14.51 -6.25
C SER A 141 10.64 -15.98 -6.06
N CYS A 142 10.11 -16.67 -5.04
CA CYS A 142 10.35 -18.10 -4.85
C CYS A 142 9.44 -18.94 -5.74
N ASP A 143 8.21 -18.48 -5.99
CA ASP A 143 7.23 -19.21 -6.82
C ASP A 143 7.56 -19.15 -8.33
N GLU A 144 8.30 -18.15 -8.80
CA GLU A 144 8.71 -18.04 -10.22
C GLU A 144 9.86 -18.99 -10.63
N HIS A 145 10.47 -19.72 -9.69
CA HIS A 145 11.61 -20.60 -9.93
C HIS A 145 11.32 -22.11 -9.80
N GLU A 146 10.05 -22.51 -9.79
CA GLU A 146 9.59 -23.92 -9.84
C GLU A 146 9.04 -24.30 -11.22
#